data_AF-A0A536VNC7-F1
#
_entry.id   AF-A0A536VNC7-F1
#
_cell.length_a   1.000
_cell.length_b   1.000
_cell.length_c   1.000
_cell.angle_alpha   90.00
_cell.angle_beta   90.00
_cell.angle_gamma   90.00
#
_symmetry.space_group_name_H-M   'P 1'
#
loop_
_entity.id
_entity.type
_entity.pdbx_description
1 polymer ?
#
loop_
_entity_poly.entity_id
_entity_poly.type
_entity_poly.pdbx_seq_one_letter_code
_entity_poly.pdbx_strand_id
1 'polypeptide(L)'
;ELMPGDLVFFNTRRLQFSHVGIYLGEDRFIHAPRQGGEVEVVTLSKVYWQKHFDGARRLVDALPALIPSAHAETASIDAPPSGAGSFAATTISPEEVLP
;
A
#
# COMPACT_ATOMS: atom_id res chain seq x y z
N GLU A 1 16.32 9.27 -14.78
CA GLU A 1 14.97 9.89 -14.74
C GLU A 1 14.03 9.00 -13.94
N LEU A 2 12.97 9.58 -13.37
CA LEU A 2 11.94 8.83 -12.65
C LEU A 2 10.99 8.15 -13.63
N MET A 3 10.60 6.90 -13.34
CA MET A 3 9.63 6.15 -14.12
C MET A 3 8.40 5.80 -13.27
N PRO A 4 7.20 5.73 -13.87
CA PRO A 4 6.01 5.28 -13.16
C PRO A 4 6.27 3.98 -12.39
N GLY A 5 5.87 3.94 -11.12
CA GLY A 5 6.13 2.83 -10.20
C GLY A 5 7.36 3.01 -9.31
N ASP A 6 8.19 4.02 -9.53
CA ASP A 6 9.30 4.34 -8.62
C ASP A 6 8.76 4.84 -7.28
N LEU A 7 9.35 4.37 -6.18
CA LEU A 7 9.08 4.88 -4.84
C LEU A 7 9.84 6.19 -4.66
N VAL A 8 9.14 7.26 -4.32
CA VAL A 8 9.71 8.58 -4.02
C VAL A 8 9.67 8.84 -2.53
N PHE A 9 10.78 9.32 -1.97
CA PHE A 9 10.94 9.50 -0.54
C PHE A 9 11.13 10.96 -0.17
N PHE A 10 10.59 11.34 0.98
CA PHE A 10 10.64 12.69 1.48
C PHE A 10 10.91 12.77 2.99
N ASN A 11 11.48 13.90 3.41
CA ASN A 11 11.69 14.25 4.81
C ASN A 11 10.62 15.24 5.31
N THR A 12 9.41 14.77 5.60
CA THR A 12 8.32 15.65 6.08
C THR A 12 8.26 15.77 7.60
N ARG A 13 8.91 14.87 8.34
CA ARG A 13 8.90 14.82 9.82
C ARG A 13 10.24 15.15 10.47
N ARG A 14 11.15 15.83 9.75
CA ARG A 14 12.54 16.10 10.21
C ARG A 14 13.34 14.82 10.49
N LEU A 15 12.94 13.72 9.88
CA LEU A 15 13.58 12.41 9.91
C LEU A 15 13.78 11.97 8.46
N GLN A 16 14.96 11.44 8.14
CA GLN A 16 15.26 10.98 6.78
C GLN A 16 14.28 9.89 6.36
N PHE A 17 13.79 9.95 5.12
CA PHE A 17 12.86 8.98 4.54
C PHE A 17 11.56 8.80 5.35
N SER A 18 11.08 9.88 5.99
CA SER A 18 9.91 9.85 6.87
C SER A 18 8.56 9.79 6.17
N HIS A 19 8.56 9.96 4.85
CA HIS A 19 7.37 9.89 4.01
C HIS A 19 7.70 9.24 2.67
N VAL A 20 6.75 8.50 2.12
CA VAL A 20 6.89 7.80 0.83
C VAL A 20 5.65 8.01 -0.02
N GLY A 21 5.86 8.02 -1.33
CA GLY A 21 4.81 7.98 -2.34
C GLY A 21 5.22 7.12 -3.54
N ILE A 22 4.29 6.86 -4.43
CA ILE A 22 4.53 6.12 -5.68
C ILE A 22 4.46 7.12 -6.83
N TYR A 23 5.53 7.23 -7.60
CA TYR A 23 5.57 8.08 -8.77
C TYR A 23 4.67 7.52 -9.87
N LEU A 24 3.86 8.39 -10.47
CA LEU A 24 2.88 8.03 -11.50
C LEU A 24 3.37 8.38 -12.91
N GLY A 25 4.45 9.14 -13.03
CA GLY A 25 4.84 9.79 -14.29
C GLY A 25 4.40 11.25 -14.34
N GLU A 26 4.88 11.97 -15.36
CA GLU A 26 4.46 13.34 -15.66
C GLU A 26 4.55 14.29 -14.45
N ASP A 27 5.61 14.19 -13.66
CA ASP A 27 5.83 15.01 -12.47
C ASP A 27 4.78 14.80 -11.36
N ARG A 28 4.04 13.67 -11.36
CA ARG A 28 3.00 13.36 -10.37
C ARG A 28 3.34 12.13 -9.53
N PHE A 29 2.89 12.14 -8.29
CA PHE A 29 2.95 10.97 -7.40
C PHE A 29 1.72 10.87 -6.52
N ILE A 30 1.42 9.66 -6.06
CA ILE A 30 0.32 9.37 -5.13
C ILE A 30 0.87 9.07 -3.74
N HIS A 31 0.21 9.57 -2.70
CA HIS A 31 0.60 9.30 -1.31
C HIS A 31 -0.58 9.41 -0.33
N ALA A 32 -0.43 8.80 0.84
CA ALA A 32 -1.32 9.01 1.98
C ALA A 32 -0.74 10.11 2.88
N PRO A 33 -1.32 11.31 2.95
CA PRO A 33 -0.70 12.50 3.55
C PRO A 33 -0.54 12.40 5.07
N ARG A 34 -1.53 11.83 5.75
CA ARG A 34 -1.55 11.66 7.22
C ARG A 34 -2.56 10.59 7.61
N GLN A 35 -2.47 10.13 8.86
CA GLN A 35 -3.47 9.24 9.43
C GLN A 35 -4.87 9.86 9.36
N GLY A 36 -5.84 9.11 8.83
CA GLY A 36 -7.21 9.56 8.62
C GLY A 36 -7.39 10.57 7.47
N GLY A 37 -6.32 10.89 6.72
CA GLY A 37 -6.42 11.64 5.48
C GLY A 37 -6.72 10.72 4.29
N GLU A 38 -7.32 11.28 3.26
CA GLU A 38 -7.56 10.58 1.99
C GLU A 38 -6.27 10.49 1.17
N VAL A 39 -6.21 9.51 0.28
CA VAL A 39 -5.07 9.35 -0.63
C VAL A 39 -5.14 10.43 -1.71
N GLU A 40 -4.03 11.15 -1.91
CA GLU A 40 -3.97 12.30 -2.80
C GLU A 40 -2.95 12.09 -3.91
N VAL A 41 -3.24 12.64 -5.10
CA VAL A 41 -2.27 12.76 -6.19
C VAL A 41 -1.78 14.20 -6.23
N VAL A 42 -0.47 14.38 -6.16
CA VAL A 42 0.16 15.70 -6.10
C VAL A 42 1.37 15.76 -7.03
N THR A 43 1.76 16.98 -7.37
CA THR A 43 2.88 17.24 -8.29
C THR A 43 4.20 17.37 -7.52
N LEU A 44 5.25 16.72 -8.01
CA LEU A 44 6.62 16.77 -7.46
C LEU A 44 7.21 18.18 -7.55
N SER A 45 6.89 18.94 -8.59
CA SER A 45 7.37 20.33 -8.73
C SER A 45 6.82 21.33 -7.71
N LYS A 46 5.82 20.95 -6.91
CA LYS A 46 5.34 21.81 -5.82
C LYS A 46 6.50 22.08 -4.84
N VAL A 47 6.76 23.35 -4.54
CA VAL A 47 7.90 23.80 -3.71
C VAL A 47 8.03 23.01 -2.40
N TYR A 48 6.91 22.68 -1.75
CA TYR A 48 6.92 21.86 -0.54
C TYR A 48 7.54 20.48 -0.79
N TRP A 49 7.19 19.79 -1.86
CA TRP A 49 7.69 18.45 -2.16
C TRP A 49 9.14 18.47 -2.65
N GLN A 50 9.49 19.44 -3.50
CA GLN A 50 10.88 19.61 -3.95
C GLN A 50 11.84 19.83 -2.78
N LYS A 51 11.46 20.67 -1.81
CA LYS A 51 12.30 20.99 -0.65
C LYS A 51 12.56 19.78 0.24
N HIS A 52 11.63 18.84 0.30
CA HIS A 52 11.72 17.67 1.18
C HIS A 52 12.11 16.39 0.44
N PHE A 53 12.43 16.43 -0.86
CA PHE A 53 12.76 15.24 -1.63
C PHE A 53 14.10 14.65 -1.19
N ASP A 54 14.09 13.41 -0.70
CA ASP A 54 15.28 12.69 -0.26
C ASP A 54 15.87 11.81 -1.37
N GLY A 55 15.04 11.34 -2.30
CA GLY A 55 15.45 10.46 -3.40
C GLY A 55 14.34 9.54 -3.88
N ALA A 56 14.68 8.66 -4.82
CA ALA A 56 13.76 7.66 -5.35
C ALA A 56 14.41 6.29 -5.51
N ARG A 57 13.60 5.23 -5.46
CA ARG A 57 14.07 3.84 -5.61
C ARG A 57 13.08 3.02 -6.41
N ARG A 58 13.62 2.24 -7.36
CA ARG A 58 12.86 1.28 -8.14
C ARG A 58 12.93 -0.09 -7.50
N LEU A 59 11.78 -0.76 -7.42
CA LEU A 59 11.69 -2.11 -6.89
C LEU A 59 11.67 -3.18 -7.98
N VAL A 60 10.95 -2.94 -9.10
CA VAL A 60 10.70 -3.94 -10.16
C VAL A 60 11.97 -4.59 -10.72
N ASP A 61 13.07 -3.83 -10.84
CA ASP A 61 14.35 -4.35 -11.34
C ASP A 61 15.24 -4.94 -10.23
N ALA A 62 14.88 -4.73 -8.96
CA ALA A 62 15.63 -5.16 -7.77
C ALA A 62 15.00 -6.38 -7.05
N LEU A 63 13.72 -6.69 -7.31
CA LEU A 63 13.01 -7.83 -6.72
C LEU A 63 13.68 -9.19 -6.92
N PRO A 64 14.36 -9.50 -8.05
CA PRO A 64 15.05 -10.78 -8.19
C PRO A 64 16.15 -11.00 -7.14
N ALA A 65 16.71 -9.92 -6.58
CA ALA A 65 17.79 -9.97 -5.58
C ALA A 65 17.31 -9.71 -4.14
N LEU A 66 16.18 -9.01 -3.97
CA LEU A 66 15.63 -8.63 -2.66
C LEU A 66 14.62 -9.64 -2.11
N ILE A 67 14.04 -10.48 -2.96
CA ILE A 67 13.30 -11.67 -2.55
C ILE A 67 14.25 -12.84 -2.80
N PRO A 68 14.98 -13.38 -1.80
CA PRO A 68 15.53 -14.73 -1.93
C PRO A 68 14.31 -15.59 -2.23
N SER A 69 14.27 -16.25 -3.40
CA SER A 69 13.16 -17.05 -3.88
C SER A 69 12.43 -17.69 -2.71
N ALA A 70 11.35 -17.05 -2.26
CA ALA A 70 10.48 -17.64 -1.29
C ALA A 70 9.84 -18.76 -2.09
N HIS A 71 10.44 -19.95 -1.99
CA HIS A 71 9.80 -21.17 -2.41
C HIS A 71 8.46 -21.14 -1.70
N ALA A 72 7.42 -20.77 -2.43
CA ALA A 72 6.07 -21.04 -2.04
C ALA A 72 6.02 -22.56 -1.95
N GLU A 73 6.25 -23.08 -0.76
CA GLU A 73 5.78 -24.40 -0.40
C GLU A 73 4.27 -24.27 -0.54
N THR A 74 3.79 -24.73 -1.70
CA THR A 74 2.38 -25.02 -1.92
C THR A 74 2.00 -26.01 -0.84
N ALA A 75 1.58 -25.50 0.31
CA ALA A 75 0.89 -26.30 1.31
C ALA A 75 -0.39 -26.78 0.62
N SER A 76 -0.31 -28.03 0.17
CA SER A 76 -1.38 -28.80 -0.45
C SER A 76 -2.65 -28.62 0.38
N ILE A 77 -3.64 -27.90 -0.16
CA ILE A 77 -4.99 -27.86 0.38
C ILE A 77 -5.67 -29.16 -0.07
N ASP A 78 -5.24 -30.29 0.50
CA ASP A 78 -5.95 -31.56 0.37
C ASP A 78 -6.00 -32.24 1.75
N ALA A 79 -6.85 -31.70 2.61
CA ALA A 79 -7.37 -32.38 3.79
C ALA A 79 -8.75 -31.77 4.12
N PRO A 80 -9.81 -32.58 4.22
CA PRO A 80 -11.13 -32.07 4.58
C PRO A 80 -11.15 -31.63 6.05
N PRO A 81 -11.82 -30.51 6.41
CA PRO A 81 -12.07 -30.20 7.81
C PRO A 81 -13.16 -31.13 8.36
N SER A 82 -12.76 -32.25 8.96
CA SER A 82 -13.61 -32.99 9.89
C SER A 82 -13.59 -32.27 11.23
N GLY A 83 -14.63 -31.48 11.49
CA GLY A 83 -14.80 -30.77 12.76
C GLY A 83 -16.06 -29.91 12.75
N ALA A 84 -17.18 -30.51 13.13
CA ALA A 84 -18.44 -29.81 13.32
C ALA A 84 -18.31 -28.77 14.45
N GLY A 85 -18.35 -27.49 14.09
CA GLY A 85 -18.58 -26.37 14.99
C GLY A 85 -19.79 -25.58 14.49
N SER A 86 -20.93 -25.75 15.14
CA SER A 86 -22.17 -25.05 14.84
C SER A 86 -22.04 -23.57 15.18
N PHE A 87 -22.11 -22.70 14.16
CA PHE A 87 -22.43 -21.30 14.36
C PHE A 87 -23.82 -21.06 13.78
N ALA A 88 -24.80 -20.92 14.67
CA ALA A 88 -26.16 -20.57 14.32
C ALA A 88 -26.19 -19.18 13.67
N ALA A 89 -26.64 -19.12 12.42
CA ALA A 89 -26.94 -17.87 11.74
C ALA A 89 -28.25 -17.30 12.31
N THR A 90 -28.15 -16.30 13.18
CA THR A 90 -29.31 -15.46 13.51
C THR A 90 -29.68 -14.68 12.26
N THR A 91 -30.73 -15.12 11.58
CA THR A 91 -31.37 -14.38 10.47
C THR A 91 -32.14 -13.21 11.08
N ILE A 92 -31.62 -12.00 10.93
CA ILE A 92 -32.35 -10.78 11.27
C ILE A 92 -33.28 -10.48 10.08
N SER A 93 -34.59 -10.44 10.34
CA SER A 93 -35.61 -10.18 9.31
C SER A 93 -35.72 -8.67 9.00
N PRO A 94 -36.01 -8.28 7.74
CA PRO A 94 -35.92 -6.89 7.29
C PRO A 94 -37.10 -5.97 7.69
N GLU A 95 -37.98 -6.36 8.62
CA GLU A 95 -39.12 -5.50 9.03
C GLU A 95 -38.83 -4.56 10.22
N GLU A 96 -37.65 -4.60 10.82
CA GLU A 96 -37.32 -3.74 11.98
C GLU A 96 -36.60 -2.44 11.57
N VAL A 97 -37.01 -1.85 10.44
CA VAL A 97 -36.52 -0.55 9.96
C VAL A 97 -37.69 0.43 9.85
N LEU A 98 -37.78 1.32 10.86
CA LEU A 98 -38.40 2.66 10.94
C LEU A 98 -39.80 2.82 11.58
N PRO A 99 -40.08 4.02 12.17
CA PRO A 99 -39.20 5.17 12.42
C PRO A 99 -38.71 5.32 13.87
#